data_AF-A0A816R996-F1
#
_entry.id   AF-A0A816R996-F1
#
_cell.length_a   1.000
_cell.length_b   1.000
_cell.length_c   1.000
_cell.angle_alpha   90.00
_cell.angle_beta   90.00
_cell.angle_gamma   90.00
#
_symmetry.space_group_name_H-M   'P 1'
#
loop_
_entity.id
_entity.type
_entity.pdbx_description
1 polymer ?
#
loop_
_entity_poly.entity_id
_entity_poly.type
_entity_poly.pdbx_seq_one_letter_code
_entity_poly.pdbx_strand_id
1 'polypeptide(L)'
;MEEPGRRQSDLKQSFRKAVRYLLTACSREDFLDIFSKFDVAEQNRLYWLTTQVIVNLHQSLEGEFDAQCQEYQVGPILDKVEQMVEEQSLDPLFSDKSNVMDLANDLTTAKKSEIQRLTALLQGAEEHNRQMEARIRLLREQPQEASDTANAIKKLKTGISAYFEGNDKLPPI
;
A
#
# COMPACT_ATOMS: atom_id res chain seq x y z
N MET A 1 4.59 20.52 -14.44
CA MET A 1 3.94 21.81 -14.14
C MET A 1 3.04 22.06 -15.32
N GLU A 2 1.75 21.79 -15.15
CA GLU A 2 0.75 22.10 -16.20
C GLU A 2 0.64 23.63 -16.31
N GLU A 3 0.44 24.16 -17.51
CA GLU A 3 0.24 25.60 -17.70
C GLU A 3 -1.17 25.97 -17.22
N PRO A 4 -1.33 26.98 -16.33
CA PRO A 4 -2.65 27.35 -15.83
C PRO A 4 -3.57 27.84 -16.95
N GLY A 5 -4.81 27.35 -16.96
CA GLY A 5 -5.83 27.72 -17.94
C GLY A 5 -5.80 26.89 -19.23
N ARG A 6 -5.00 25.81 -19.28
CA ARG A 6 -4.91 24.94 -20.45
C ARG A 6 -6.24 24.28 -20.76
N ARG A 7 -6.96 23.78 -19.75
CA ARG A 7 -8.28 23.15 -19.93
C ARG A 7 -9.32 24.08 -20.53
N GLN A 8 -9.32 25.35 -20.11
CA GLN A 8 -10.22 26.37 -20.64
C GLN A 8 -9.89 26.67 -22.10
N SER A 9 -8.61 26.86 -22.42
CA SER A 9 -8.13 27.08 -23.78
C SER A 9 -8.49 25.92 -24.71
N ASP A 10 -8.28 24.68 -24.27
CA ASP A 10 -8.58 23.46 -25.01
C ASP A 10 -10.08 23.33 -25.30
N LEU A 11 -10.94 23.64 -24.33
CA LEU A 11 -12.40 23.68 -24.52
C LEU A 11 -12.78 24.68 -25.61
N LYS A 12 -12.29 25.92 -25.51
CA LYS A 12 -12.60 27.00 -26.47
C LYS A 12 -12.08 26.66 -27.86
N GLN A 13 -10.87 26.11 -27.95
CA GLN A 13 -10.29 25.68 -29.22
C GLN A 13 -11.09 24.54 -29.85
N SER A 14 -11.54 23.57 -29.05
CA SER A 14 -12.34 22.43 -29.53
C SER A 14 -13.68 22.88 -30.07
N PHE A 15 -14.38 23.78 -29.36
CA PHE A 15 -15.63 24.36 -29.82
C PHE A 15 -15.46 25.10 -31.16
N ARG A 16 -14.45 25.97 -31.27
CA ARG A 16 -14.15 26.70 -32.51
C ARG A 16 -13.88 25.79 -33.70
N LYS A 17 -13.13 24.71 -33.48
CA LYS A 17 -12.85 23.71 -34.52
C LYS A 17 -14.16 23.03 -34.96
N ALA A 18 -15.00 22.60 -34.02
CA ALA A 18 -16.26 21.94 -34.32
C ALA A 18 -17.20 22.85 -35.12
N VAL A 19 -17.38 24.11 -34.70
CA VAL A 19 -18.21 25.10 -35.41
C VAL A 19 -17.66 25.35 -36.81
N ARG A 20 -16.35 25.56 -36.94
CA ARG A 20 -15.72 25.75 -38.25
C ARG A 20 -16.01 24.57 -39.18
N TYR A 21 -15.77 23.34 -38.75
CA TYR A 21 -16.03 22.16 -39.57
C TYR A 21 -17.49 22.03 -39.98
N LEU A 22 -18.42 22.29 -39.06
CA LEU A 22 -19.85 22.23 -39.34
C LEU A 22 -20.27 23.27 -40.39
N LEU A 23 -19.78 24.50 -40.26
CA LEU A 23 -20.19 25.62 -41.09
C LEU A 23 -19.47 25.69 -42.45
N THR A 24 -18.32 25.02 -42.59
CA THR A 24 -17.56 24.97 -43.86
C THR A 24 -17.61 23.60 -44.52
N ALA A 25 -18.62 22.78 -44.23
CA ALA A 25 -18.76 21.42 -44.78
C ALA A 25 -19.11 21.42 -46.28
N CYS A 26 -19.78 22.46 -46.77
CA CYS A 26 -20.16 22.59 -48.17
C CYS A 26 -19.10 23.40 -48.93
N SER A 27 -18.47 22.78 -49.92
CA SER A 27 -17.55 23.50 -50.80
C SER A 27 -18.31 24.37 -51.80
N ARG A 28 -17.60 25.31 -52.44
CA ARG A 28 -18.18 26.09 -53.53
C ARG A 28 -18.64 25.18 -54.69
N GLU A 29 -17.88 24.14 -54.99
CA GLU A 29 -18.19 23.21 -56.09
C GLU A 29 -19.48 22.44 -55.81
N ASP A 30 -19.63 21.89 -54.60
CA ASP A 30 -20.86 21.22 -54.16
C ASP A 30 -22.06 22.17 -54.23
N PHE A 31 -21.87 23.43 -53.82
CA PHE A 31 -22.91 24.44 -53.89
C PHE A 31 -23.36 24.70 -55.34
N LEU A 32 -22.41 24.87 -56.27
CA LEU A 32 -22.73 25.12 -57.68
C LEU A 32 -23.44 23.91 -58.32
N ASP A 33 -23.08 22.68 -57.93
CA ASP A 33 -23.75 21.46 -58.39
C ASP A 33 -25.21 21.38 -57.90
N ILE A 34 -25.43 21.65 -56.60
CA ILE A 34 -26.77 21.69 -55.99
C ILE A 34 -27.67 22.72 -56.69
N PHE A 35 -27.11 23.88 -57.05
CA PHE A 35 -27.82 24.97 -57.72
C PHE A 35 -27.58 24.99 -59.24
N SER A 36 -27.25 23.84 -59.86
CA SER A 36 -26.93 23.72 -61.29
C SER A 36 -28.04 24.17 -62.25
N LYS A 37 -29.29 24.26 -61.78
CA LYS A 37 -30.44 24.75 -62.56
C LYS A 37 -30.51 26.28 -62.68
N PHE A 38 -29.82 27.00 -61.81
CA PHE A 38 -29.75 28.46 -61.82
C PHE A 38 -28.65 28.94 -62.78
N ASP A 39 -28.76 30.17 -63.24
CA ASP A 39 -27.66 30.76 -64.01
C ASP A 39 -26.46 31.11 -63.13
N VAL A 40 -25.32 31.40 -63.76
CA VAL A 40 -24.06 31.69 -63.05
C VAL A 40 -24.16 32.94 -62.16
N ALA A 41 -24.94 33.94 -62.55
CA ALA A 41 -25.10 35.16 -61.75
C ALA A 41 -25.93 34.89 -60.49
N GLU A 42 -27.02 34.13 -60.64
CA GLU A 42 -27.87 33.67 -59.55
C GLU A 42 -27.10 32.77 -58.58
N GLN A 43 -26.35 31.80 -59.09
CA GLN A 43 -25.48 30.92 -58.29
C GLN A 43 -24.47 31.70 -57.45
N ASN A 44 -23.77 32.67 -58.06
CA ASN A 44 -22.79 33.48 -57.33
C ASN A 44 -23.46 34.36 -56.27
N ARG A 45 -24.66 34.90 -56.55
CA ARG A 45 -25.42 35.69 -55.57
C ARG A 45 -25.89 34.83 -54.40
N LEU A 46 -26.39 33.63 -54.66
CA LEU A 46 -26.79 32.67 -53.63
C LEU A 46 -25.60 32.24 -52.78
N TYR A 47 -24.47 31.90 -53.41
CA TYR A 47 -23.25 31.51 -52.70
C TYR A 47 -22.73 32.64 -51.80
N TRP A 48 -22.75 33.89 -52.30
CA TRP A 48 -22.40 35.05 -51.50
C TRP A 48 -23.32 35.22 -50.29
N LEU A 49 -24.64 35.12 -50.47
CA LEU A 49 -25.62 35.18 -49.38
C LEU A 49 -25.39 34.08 -48.34
N THR A 50 -25.19 32.83 -48.78
CA THR A 50 -24.88 31.71 -47.89
C THR A 50 -23.59 31.95 -47.11
N THR A 51 -22.55 32.48 -47.77
CA THR A 51 -21.30 32.85 -47.08
C THR A 51 -21.53 33.91 -46.01
N GLN A 52 -22.35 34.94 -46.28
CA GLN A 52 -22.69 35.95 -45.27
C GLN A 52 -23.44 35.35 -44.08
N VAL A 53 -24.40 34.45 -44.34
CA VAL A 53 -25.13 33.74 -43.28
C VAL A 53 -24.16 32.91 -42.43
N ILE A 54 -23.24 32.17 -43.06
CA ILE A 54 -22.23 31.36 -42.36
C ILE A 54 -21.34 32.23 -41.47
N VAL A 55 -20.85 33.37 -41.97
CA VAL A 55 -19.99 34.28 -41.20
C VAL A 55 -20.73 34.84 -39.99
N ASN A 56 -21.97 35.31 -40.17
CA ASN A 56 -22.78 35.84 -39.07
C ASN A 56 -23.10 34.75 -38.04
N LEU A 57 -23.42 33.54 -38.49
CA LEU A 57 -23.70 32.41 -37.61
C LEU A 57 -22.45 32.00 -36.81
N HIS A 58 -21.27 32.00 -37.43
CA HIS A 58 -20.01 31.72 -36.74
C HIS A 58 -19.75 32.73 -35.61
N GLN A 59 -19.95 34.02 -35.88
CA GLN A 59 -19.78 35.08 -34.88
C GLN A 59 -20.81 34.97 -33.75
N SER A 60 -22.09 34.69 -34.07
CA SER A 60 -23.14 34.52 -33.06
C SER A 60 -22.86 33.34 -32.15
N LEU A 61 -22.51 32.18 -32.73
CA LEU A 61 -22.23 30.96 -31.96
C LEU A 61 -21.01 31.11 -31.05
N GLU A 62 -19.92 31.73 -31.53
CA GLU A 62 -18.76 32.01 -30.69
C GLU A 62 -19.08 32.99 -29.56
N GLY A 63 -19.85 34.04 -29.85
CA GLY A 63 -20.27 35.03 -28.86
C GLY A 63 -21.19 34.44 -27.79
N GLU A 64 -22.20 33.67 -28.20
CA GLU A 64 -23.12 32.98 -27.29
C GLU A 64 -22.38 31.95 -26.43
N PHE A 65 -21.49 31.16 -27.03
CA PHE A 65 -20.67 30.21 -26.29
C PHE A 65 -19.82 30.90 -25.21
N ASP A 66 -19.12 31.98 -25.58
CA ASP A 66 -18.32 32.76 -24.63
C ASP A 66 -19.18 33.34 -23.50
N ALA A 67 -20.37 33.87 -23.81
CA ALA A 67 -21.30 34.39 -22.82
C ALA A 67 -21.80 33.30 -21.86
N GLN A 68 -22.16 32.12 -22.38
CA GLN A 68 -22.57 30.98 -21.56
C GLN A 68 -21.41 30.49 -20.68
N CYS A 69 -20.18 30.40 -21.21
CA CYS A 69 -19.01 30.03 -20.40
C CYS A 69 -18.77 31.01 -19.24
N GLN A 70 -19.03 32.30 -19.44
CA GLN A 70 -18.95 33.30 -18.37
C GLN A 70 -20.10 33.17 -17.37
N GLU A 71 -21.34 33.02 -17.85
CA GLU A 71 -22.53 32.87 -17.02
C GLU A 71 -22.40 31.68 -16.06
N TYR A 72 -21.96 30.53 -16.58
CA TYR A 72 -21.81 29.30 -15.80
C TYR A 72 -20.45 29.14 -15.13
N GLN A 73 -19.61 30.18 -15.14
CA GLN A 73 -18.28 30.16 -14.51
C GLN A 73 -17.42 28.95 -14.95
N VAL A 74 -17.53 28.56 -16.22
CA VAL A 74 -16.86 27.36 -16.76
C VAL A 74 -15.34 27.48 -16.63
N GLY A 75 -14.78 28.67 -16.91
CA GLY A 75 -13.34 28.94 -16.76
C GLY A 75 -12.84 28.67 -15.34
N PRO A 76 -13.36 29.38 -14.31
CA PRO A 76 -12.98 29.14 -12.92
C PRO A 76 -13.15 27.70 -12.44
N ILE A 77 -14.20 27.01 -12.89
CA ILE A 77 -14.41 25.59 -12.55
C ILE A 77 -13.31 24.72 -13.16
N LEU A 78 -12.98 24.93 -14.45
CA LEU A 78 -11.92 24.18 -15.12
C LEU A 78 -10.54 24.47 -14.52
N ASP A 79 -10.26 25.72 -14.15
CA ASP A 79 -9.03 26.12 -13.45
C ASP A 79 -8.93 25.41 -12.09
N LYS A 80 -10.05 25.30 -11.36
CA LYS A 80 -10.08 24.59 -10.09
C LYS A 80 -9.85 23.09 -10.26
N VAL A 81 -10.44 22.49 -11.30
CA VAL A 81 -10.19 21.08 -11.64
C VAL A 81 -8.73 20.85 -12.01
N GLU A 82 -8.14 21.74 -12.80
CA GLU A 82 -6.71 21.68 -13.14
C GLU A 82 -5.83 21.74 -11.90
N GLN A 83 -6.07 22.70 -11.01
CA GLN A 83 -5.39 22.80 -9.72
C GLN A 83 -5.51 21.51 -8.90
N MET A 84 -6.73 20.96 -8.76
CA MET A 84 -6.95 19.75 -7.97
C MET A 84 -6.24 18.52 -8.55
N VAL A 85 -6.17 18.41 -9.88
CA VAL A 85 -5.44 17.33 -10.55
C VAL A 85 -3.93 17.48 -10.32
N GLU A 86 -3.40 18.71 -10.41
CA GLU A 86 -1.99 18.97 -10.12
C GLU A 86 -1.66 18.67 -8.65
N GLU A 87 -2.49 19.15 -7.70
CA GLU A 87 -2.34 18.86 -6.27
C GLU A 87 -2.36 17.35 -5.98
N GLN A 88 -3.31 16.61 -6.56
CA GLN A 88 -3.38 15.15 -6.42
C GLN A 88 -2.16 14.44 -7.01
N SER A 89 -1.63 14.93 -8.14
CA SER A 89 -0.44 14.33 -8.76
C SER A 89 0.81 14.49 -7.91
N LEU A 90 0.84 15.49 -7.03
CA LEU A 90 1.93 15.77 -6.10
C LEU A 90 1.75 15.07 -4.75
N ASP A 91 0.53 14.63 -4.40
CA ASP A 91 0.24 13.94 -3.16
C ASP A 91 0.75 12.48 -3.20
N PRO A 92 1.82 12.15 -2.44
CA PRO A 92 2.37 10.79 -2.42
C PRO A 92 1.39 9.76 -1.84
N LEU A 93 0.39 10.20 -1.08
CA LEU A 93 -0.63 9.34 -0.48
C LEU A 93 -1.80 9.06 -1.42
N PHE A 94 -1.95 9.86 -2.48
CA PHE A 94 -3.04 9.75 -3.45
C PHE A 94 -2.72 8.80 -4.62
N SER A 95 -1.45 8.40 -4.74
CA SER A 95 -1.08 7.37 -5.70
C SER A 95 -1.64 6.02 -5.25
N ASP A 96 -2.47 5.39 -6.10
CA ASP A 96 -2.88 3.98 -5.99
C ASP A 96 -1.70 3.00 -5.91
N LYS A 97 -0.45 3.48 -6.01
CA LYS A 97 0.77 2.69 -5.86
C LYS A 97 1.17 2.60 -4.39
N SER A 98 0.50 1.69 -3.71
CA SER A 98 1.17 0.49 -3.16
C SER A 98 2.54 0.73 -2.53
N ASN A 99 2.55 1.22 -1.29
CA ASN A 99 3.70 1.06 -0.39
C ASN A 99 3.23 0.84 1.04
N VAL A 100 2.20 1.55 1.49
CA VAL A 100 1.74 1.43 2.88
C VAL A 100 1.11 0.07 3.16
N MET A 101 0.28 -0.45 2.25
CA MET A 101 -0.38 -1.75 2.46
C MET A 101 0.60 -2.92 2.30
N ASP A 102 1.51 -2.84 1.34
CA ASP A 102 2.57 -3.84 1.16
C ASP A 102 3.54 -3.83 2.36
N LEU A 103 3.98 -2.64 2.81
CA LEU A 103 4.80 -2.50 4.01
C LEU A 103 4.10 -3.01 5.26
N ALA A 104 2.79 -2.77 5.39
CA ALA A 104 1.99 -3.30 6.50
C ALA A 104 1.91 -4.84 6.47
N ASN A 105 1.75 -5.44 5.28
CA ASN A 105 1.72 -6.88 5.10
C ASN A 105 3.09 -7.53 5.38
N ASP A 106 4.17 -6.94 4.89
CA ASP A 106 5.54 -7.40 5.13
C ASP A 106 5.89 -7.32 6.62
N LEU A 107 5.59 -6.18 7.27
CA LEU A 107 5.81 -5.98 8.69
C LEU A 107 5.00 -6.98 9.53
N THR A 108 3.74 -7.20 9.17
CA THR A 108 2.86 -8.18 9.84
C THR A 108 3.42 -9.59 9.73
N THR A 109 3.90 -9.98 8.53
CA THR A 109 4.49 -11.30 8.27
C THR A 109 5.79 -11.49 9.06
N ALA A 110 6.66 -10.48 9.07
CA ALA A 110 7.90 -10.49 9.85
C ALA A 110 7.63 -10.61 11.36
N LYS A 111 6.69 -9.82 11.90
CA LYS A 111 6.32 -9.87 13.32
C LYS A 111 5.71 -11.21 13.71
N LYS A 112 4.86 -11.80 12.86
CA LYS A 112 4.28 -13.13 13.11
C LYS A 112 5.36 -14.22 13.18
N SER A 113 6.32 -14.17 12.26
CA SER A 113 7.44 -15.12 12.22
C SER A 113 8.33 -15.00 13.46
N GLU A 114 8.60 -13.76 13.89
CA GLU A 114 9.41 -13.52 15.10
C GLU A 114 8.69 -13.97 16.37
N ILE A 115 7.37 -13.74 16.48
CA ILE A 115 6.57 -14.27 17.59
C ILE A 115 6.66 -15.80 17.65
N GLN A 116 6.49 -16.48 16.51
CA GLN A 116 6.60 -17.95 16.45
C GLN A 116 7.98 -18.44 16.90
N ARG A 117 9.05 -17.79 16.45
CA ARG A 117 10.42 -18.11 16.84
C ARG A 117 10.64 -17.93 18.35
N LEU A 118 10.19 -16.82 18.91
CA LEU A 118 10.31 -16.52 20.33
C LEU A 118 9.49 -17.50 21.19
N THR A 119 8.29 -17.86 20.74
CA THR A 119 7.46 -18.88 21.41
C THR A 119 8.16 -20.24 21.45
N ALA A 120 8.74 -20.69 20.33
CA ALA A 120 9.48 -21.95 20.29
C ALA A 120 10.70 -21.93 21.23
N LEU A 121 11.42 -20.82 21.28
CA LEU A 121 12.58 -20.65 22.15
C LEU A 121 12.19 -20.66 23.64
N LEU A 122 11.08 -20.01 23.98
CA LEU A 122 10.53 -19.99 25.33
C LEU A 122 10.12 -21.39 25.78
N GLN A 123 9.40 -22.13 24.94
CA GLN A 123 8.98 -23.51 25.23
C GLN A 123 10.18 -24.44 25.47
N GLY A 124 11.25 -24.29 24.67
CA GLY A 124 12.48 -25.04 24.86
C GLY A 124 13.16 -24.73 26.20
N ALA A 125 13.22 -23.45 26.60
CA ALA A 125 13.77 -23.04 27.89
C ALA A 125 12.93 -23.54 29.07
N GLU A 126 11.61 -23.50 28.96
CA GLU A 126 10.67 -24.01 29.98
C GLU A 126 10.80 -25.53 30.16
N GLU A 127 10.94 -26.28 29.06
CA GLU A 127 11.19 -27.72 29.11
C GLU A 127 12.53 -28.05 29.77
N HIS A 128 13.59 -27.32 29.42
CA HIS A 128 14.90 -27.50 30.03
C HIS A 128 14.87 -27.21 31.55
N ASN A 129 14.20 -26.13 31.96
CA ASN A 129 14.01 -25.81 33.37
C ASN A 129 13.25 -26.92 34.10
N ARG A 130 12.16 -27.45 33.52
CA ARG A 130 11.42 -28.58 34.11
C ARG A 130 12.29 -29.81 34.30
N GLN A 131 13.13 -30.16 33.32
CA GLN A 131 14.07 -31.28 33.42
C GLN A 131 15.11 -31.05 34.52
N MET A 132 15.63 -29.83 34.62
CA MET A 132 16.62 -29.48 35.63
C MET A 132 16.01 -29.49 37.04
N GLU A 133 14.81 -28.97 37.22
CA GLU A 133 14.06 -29.08 38.48
C GLU A 133 13.80 -30.53 38.88
N ALA A 134 13.38 -31.38 37.94
CA ALA A 134 13.18 -32.82 38.20
C ALA A 134 14.48 -33.49 38.66
N ARG A 135 15.61 -33.16 38.03
CA ARG A 135 16.93 -33.66 38.44
C ARG A 135 17.34 -33.18 39.83
N ILE A 136 17.09 -31.91 40.16
CA ILE A 136 17.37 -31.36 41.49
C ILE A 136 16.53 -32.08 42.56
N ARG A 137 15.26 -32.38 42.27
CA ARG A 137 14.38 -33.13 43.20
C ARG A 137 14.90 -34.55 43.44
N LEU A 138 15.25 -35.29 42.39
CA LEU A 138 15.85 -36.63 42.50
C LEU A 138 17.11 -36.63 43.37
N LEU A 139 18.02 -35.68 43.15
CA LEU A 139 19.25 -35.56 43.95
C LEU A 139 18.98 -35.23 45.42
N ARG A 140 17.93 -34.44 45.72
CA ARG A 140 17.52 -34.14 47.10
C ARG A 140 16.86 -35.34 47.80
N GLU A 141 16.20 -36.21 47.04
CA GLU A 141 15.55 -37.43 47.52
C GLU A 141 16.50 -38.65 47.59
N GLN A 142 17.78 -38.47 47.24
CA GLN A 142 18.82 -39.49 47.34
C GLN A 142 19.70 -39.44 48.64
N PRO A 143 19.21 -39.12 49.86
CA PRO A 143 20.04 -39.16 51.06
C PRO A 143 20.20 -40.57 51.68
N GLN A 144 19.57 -41.61 51.11
CA GLN A 144 19.57 -42.94 51.73
C GLN A 144 20.90 -43.69 51.57
N GLU A 145 21.60 -43.56 50.43
CA GLU A 145 22.86 -44.31 50.20
C GLU A 145 24.03 -43.82 51.06
N ALA A 146 24.03 -42.54 51.45
CA ALA A 146 25.03 -41.98 52.38
C ALA A 146 24.80 -42.44 53.83
N SER A 147 23.55 -42.70 54.21
CA SER A 147 23.19 -43.21 55.54
C SER A 147 23.54 -44.69 55.68
N ASP A 148 23.29 -45.48 54.63
CA ASP A 148 23.60 -46.91 54.61
C ASP A 148 25.11 -47.19 54.64
N THR A 149 25.91 -46.38 53.94
CA THR A 149 27.38 -46.44 54.01
C THR A 149 27.92 -46.01 55.37
N ALA A 150 27.38 -44.94 55.98
CA ALA A 150 27.76 -44.52 57.33
C ALA A 150 27.45 -45.60 58.39
N ASN A 151 26.32 -46.30 58.26
CA ASN A 151 25.91 -47.36 59.16
C ASN A 151 26.77 -48.63 58.99
N ALA A 152 27.14 -48.97 57.74
CA ALA A 152 28.08 -50.05 57.44
C ALA A 152 29.48 -49.79 58.03
N ILE A 153 30.00 -48.56 57.89
CA ILE A 153 31.28 -48.16 58.48
C ILE A 153 31.24 -48.26 60.01
N LYS A 154 30.13 -47.86 60.62
CA LYS A 154 29.95 -47.97 62.08
C LYS A 154 29.97 -49.42 62.55
N LYS A 155 29.26 -50.34 61.87
CA LYS A 155 29.30 -51.79 62.16
C LYS A 155 30.70 -52.37 62.00
N LEU A 156 31.42 -51.97 60.96
CA LEU A 156 32.77 -52.45 60.69
C LEU A 156 33.75 -51.99 61.77
N LYS A 157 33.64 -50.74 62.22
CA LYS A 157 34.44 -50.19 63.33
C LYS A 157 34.16 -50.91 64.65
N THR A 158 32.90 -51.23 64.95
CA THR A 158 32.53 -52.00 66.15
C THR A 158 33.05 -53.44 66.11
N GLY A 159 33.00 -54.10 64.95
CA GLY A 159 33.56 -55.45 64.76
C GLY A 159 35.07 -55.50 64.93
N ILE A 160 35.79 -54.47 64.44
CA ILE A 160 37.24 -54.34 64.63
C ILE A 160 37.59 -54.09 66.10
N SER A 161 36.88 -53.19 66.79
CA SER A 161 37.10 -52.94 68.23
C SER A 161 36.90 -54.19 69.09
N ALA A 162 35.87 -54.99 68.82
CA ALA A 162 35.62 -56.25 69.54
C ALA A 162 36.73 -57.30 69.33
N TYR A 163 37.42 -57.26 68.20
CA TYR A 163 38.58 -58.12 67.93
C TYR A 163 39.83 -57.70 68.72
N PHE A 164 40.00 -56.41 68.99
CA PHE A 164 41.15 -55.89 69.74
C PHE A 164 40.96 -55.91 71.26
N GLU A 165 39.72 -55.87 71.77
CA GLU A 165 39.43 -55.99 73.21
C GLU A 165 39.51 -57.46 73.73
N GLY A 166 39.59 -58.45 72.83
CA GLY A 166 39.63 -59.87 73.18
C GLY A 166 41.00 -60.45 73.54
N ASN A 167 42.11 -59.71 73.37
CA ASN A 167 43.47 -60.27 73.49
C ASN A 167 44.28 -59.85 74.75
N ASP A 168 43.68 -59.13 75.71
CA ASP A 168 44.40 -58.70 76.94
C ASP A 168 44.06 -59.53 78.19
N LYS A 169 44.01 -60.86 78.07
CA LYS A 169 43.99 -61.80 79.22
C LYS A 169 44.74 -63.07 78.81
N LEU A 170 45.95 -63.39 79.27
CA LEU A 170 46.44 -63.73 80.63
C LEU A 170 47.88 -64.30 80.47
N PRO A 171 48.64 -64.71 81.52
CA PRO A 171 48.67 -64.40 82.96
C PRO A 171 50.11 -63.98 83.43
N PRO A 172 50.36 -63.77 84.75
CA PRO A 172 51.68 -63.35 85.25
C PRO A 172 52.66 -64.51 85.51
N ILE A 173 53.93 -64.18 85.21
CA ILE A 173 55.24 -64.86 85.35
C ILE A 173 55.45 -66.12 84.50
#